data_AF-A0A3A0FZI6-F1
#
_entry.id   AF-A0A3A0FZI6-F1
#
_cell.length_a   1.000
_cell.length_b   1.000
_cell.length_c   1.000
_cell.angle_alpha   90.00
_cell.angle_beta   90.00
_cell.angle_gamma   90.00
#
_symmetry.space_group_name_H-M   'P 1'
#
loop_
_entity.id
_entity.type
_entity.pdbx_description
1 polymer ?
#
loop_
_entity_poly.entity_id
_entity_poly.type
_entity_poly.pdbx_seq_one_letter_code
_entity_poly.pdbx_strand_id
1 'polypeptide(L)'
;MPAPEAIARAQAAVLADVADALGPAAFQPVHRYRAIPAVAGRATAAGVARLARHPRVRTVGPDVGGSGGLDSSVPFIHAAAPDVGPVDGRGVRVAVVDTGVDVDHPDLDGRVVAEACFVNLPPGCPPPPHPADDDHGHGTNVAGIVASRGRVAPRGVAPAAAIVAVKVMNDQNRFLTSDVLAGLDWLIGRRDVRAVNLSLGTDTTYAGACDDADASTQAFAAAARRLRAQGTLVVAASLNNRLPDRMTAPACVRDVIAVGAVYDADFGPHAAAGCTDTITAADAVACFSNGGSALDVWAPGVSITASGRGGGRSTFTGTSQAAPHVAGALALLAQARPELPPAAIDMLLARAGRPVRDPRNGLVRPRLDVTAALRLSARWPVVAWLPVVRGK
;
A
#
# COMPACT_ATOMS: atom_id res chain seq x y z
N MET A 1 4.83 21.56 1.48
CA MET A 1 4.72 20.88 2.80
C MET A 1 5.87 21.31 3.69
N PRO A 2 5.69 21.39 5.02
CA PRO A 2 6.74 21.88 5.91
C PRO A 2 7.99 21.00 5.87
N ALA A 3 9.16 21.62 5.97
CA ALA A 3 10.42 20.89 6.06
C ALA A 3 10.46 20.01 7.34
N PRO A 4 11.16 18.86 7.34
CA PRO A 4 11.28 17.99 8.52
C PRO A 4 11.68 18.72 9.80
N GLU A 5 12.58 19.70 9.72
CA GLU A 5 13.00 20.50 10.87
C GLU A 5 11.87 21.36 11.45
N ALA A 6 11.02 21.91 10.58
CA ALA A 6 9.86 22.68 11.03
C ALA A 6 8.84 21.77 11.73
N ILE A 7 8.67 20.54 11.25
CA ILE A 7 7.85 19.52 11.92
C ILE A 7 8.43 19.19 13.30
N ALA A 8 9.72 18.87 13.36
CA ALA A 8 10.38 18.52 14.62
C ALA A 8 10.26 19.64 15.66
N ARG A 9 10.45 20.92 15.26
CA ARG A 9 10.25 22.09 16.14
C ARG A 9 8.81 22.23 16.60
N ALA A 10 7.84 22.02 15.70
CA ALA A 10 6.42 22.12 16.05
C ALA A 10 6.02 21.02 17.05
N GLN A 11 6.41 19.77 16.80
CA GLN A 11 6.18 18.65 17.71
C GLN A 11 6.85 18.87 19.06
N ALA A 12 8.12 19.31 19.09
CA ALA A 12 8.84 19.55 20.34
C ALA A 12 8.15 20.63 21.20
N ALA A 13 7.65 21.70 20.58
CA ALA A 13 6.92 22.74 21.29
C ALA A 13 5.60 22.22 21.91
N VAL A 14 4.84 21.39 21.19
CA VAL A 14 3.62 20.76 21.72
C VAL A 14 3.94 19.83 22.89
N LEU A 15 4.97 19.00 22.76
CA LEU A 15 5.35 18.03 23.79
C LEU A 15 5.90 18.72 25.05
N ALA A 16 6.68 19.78 24.89
CA ALA A 16 7.16 20.59 26.00
C ALA A 16 6.00 21.25 26.75
N ASP A 17 5.05 21.88 26.05
CA ASP A 17 3.88 22.50 26.68
C ASP A 17 3.06 21.52 27.51
N VAL A 18 2.83 20.30 27.00
CA VAL A 18 2.10 19.26 27.73
C VAL A 18 2.88 18.81 28.97
N ALA A 19 4.19 18.61 28.84
CA ALA A 19 5.04 18.17 29.94
C ALA A 19 5.19 19.25 31.02
N ASP A 20 5.32 20.51 30.65
CA ASP A 20 5.43 21.65 31.57
C ASP A 20 4.12 21.87 32.34
N ALA A 21 2.97 21.67 31.68
CA ALA A 21 1.67 21.88 32.29
C ALA A 21 1.20 20.71 33.19
N LEU A 22 1.51 19.47 32.82
CA LEU A 22 0.90 18.26 33.42
C LEU A 22 1.91 17.18 33.82
N GLY A 23 3.20 17.40 33.61
CA GLY A 23 4.27 16.43 33.81
C GLY A 23 4.48 15.48 32.62
N PRO A 24 5.65 14.81 32.51
CA PRO A 24 6.02 13.98 31.36
C PRO A 24 5.17 12.71 31.21
N ALA A 25 4.49 12.28 32.27
CA ALA A 25 3.56 11.15 32.20
C ALA A 25 2.24 11.50 31.48
N ALA A 26 1.92 12.78 31.31
CA ALA A 26 0.69 13.20 30.63
C ALA A 26 0.67 12.81 29.14
N PHE A 27 1.84 12.75 28.51
CA PHE A 27 2.01 12.20 27.17
C PHE A 27 3.41 11.58 27.00
N GLN A 28 3.44 10.29 26.72
CA GLN A 28 4.65 9.51 26.45
C GLN A 28 4.71 9.16 24.96
N PRO A 29 5.59 9.82 24.17
CA PRO A 29 5.71 9.54 22.75
C PRO A 29 6.14 8.08 22.50
N VAL A 30 5.44 7.41 21.59
CA VAL A 30 5.83 6.11 21.01
C VAL A 30 6.50 6.35 19.66
N HIS A 31 5.88 7.16 18.80
CA HIS A 31 6.46 7.57 17.52
C HIS A 31 6.50 9.09 17.38
N ARG A 32 7.67 9.60 17.01
CA ARG A 32 7.86 10.99 16.56
C ARG A 32 8.31 10.96 15.11
N TYR A 33 7.36 11.15 14.20
CA TYR A 33 7.64 11.11 12.78
C TYR A 33 8.48 12.31 12.35
N ARG A 34 9.46 12.07 11.47
CA ARG A 34 10.38 13.10 10.97
C ARG A 34 9.75 13.92 9.86
N ALA A 35 9.05 13.27 8.94
CA ALA A 35 8.46 13.88 7.77
C ALA A 35 6.93 14.01 7.88
N ILE A 36 6.25 13.21 8.69
CA ILE A 36 4.80 13.34 8.91
C ILE A 36 4.53 14.32 10.07
N PRO A 37 3.69 15.36 9.91
CA PRO A 37 3.38 16.33 10.97
C PRO A 37 2.40 15.77 12.02
N ALA A 38 2.76 14.65 12.66
CA ALA A 38 1.96 13.97 13.69
C ALA A 38 2.87 13.39 14.78
N VAL A 39 2.33 13.06 15.94
CA VAL A 39 3.02 12.32 17.01
C VAL A 39 2.05 11.26 17.52
N ALA A 40 2.53 10.04 17.75
CA ALA A 40 1.77 8.99 18.40
C ALA A 40 2.37 8.70 19.78
N GLY A 41 1.53 8.40 20.76
CA GLY A 41 1.98 8.17 22.13
C GLY A 41 0.86 7.77 23.07
N ARG A 42 1.25 7.32 24.26
CA ARG A 42 0.34 7.03 25.37
C ARG A 42 0.03 8.33 26.10
N ALA A 43 -1.23 8.59 26.41
CA ALA A 43 -1.65 9.84 27.03
C ALA A 43 -2.61 9.57 28.18
N THR A 44 -2.53 10.39 29.23
CA THR A 44 -3.61 10.45 30.24
C THR A 44 -4.80 11.22 29.68
N ALA A 45 -5.98 11.08 30.31
CA ALA A 45 -7.15 11.88 29.93
C ALA A 45 -6.88 13.40 29.97
N ALA A 46 -6.13 13.86 30.98
CA ALA A 46 -5.71 15.25 31.07
C ALA A 46 -4.76 15.65 29.93
N GLY A 47 -3.81 14.77 29.57
CA GLY A 47 -2.91 14.98 28.42
C GLY A 47 -3.66 15.09 27.09
N VAL A 48 -4.62 14.20 26.84
CA VAL A 48 -5.50 14.27 25.66
C VAL A 48 -6.26 15.60 25.62
N ALA A 49 -6.85 16.01 26.75
CA ALA A 49 -7.61 17.26 26.83
C ALA A 49 -6.74 18.52 26.70
N ARG A 50 -5.45 18.45 27.07
CA ARG A 50 -4.47 19.52 26.83
C ARG A 50 -4.10 19.58 25.35
N LEU A 51 -3.77 18.45 24.75
CA LEU A 51 -3.45 18.35 23.32
C LEU A 51 -4.61 18.87 22.46
N ALA A 52 -5.85 18.48 22.74
CA ALA A 52 -7.02 18.89 21.97
C ALA A 52 -7.29 20.42 22.01
N ARG A 53 -6.77 21.12 23.01
CA ARG A 53 -6.88 22.59 23.17
C ARG A 53 -5.62 23.34 22.77
N HIS A 54 -4.54 22.64 22.45
CA HIS A 54 -3.27 23.25 22.12
C HIS A 54 -3.34 23.93 20.74
N PRO A 55 -2.93 25.21 20.59
CA PRO A 55 -3.14 25.97 19.35
C PRO A 55 -2.39 25.44 18.12
N ARG A 56 -1.38 24.58 18.32
CA ARG A 56 -0.63 23.90 17.25
C ARG A 56 -1.12 22.48 16.95
N VAL A 57 -2.10 21.96 17.67
CA VAL A 57 -2.65 20.62 17.46
C VAL A 57 -3.95 20.76 16.67
N ARG A 58 -3.98 20.17 15.47
CA ARG A 58 -5.17 20.22 14.60
C ARG A 58 -6.26 19.27 15.06
N THR A 59 -5.89 18.03 15.38
CA THR A 59 -6.82 16.96 15.73
C THR A 59 -6.12 15.98 16.66
N VAL A 60 -6.87 15.41 17.60
CA VAL A 60 -6.44 14.30 18.44
C VAL A 60 -7.44 13.17 18.22
N GLY A 61 -6.95 11.95 18.04
CA GLY A 61 -7.78 10.77 17.84
C GLY A 61 -7.10 9.52 18.40
N PRO A 62 -7.86 8.43 18.59
CA PRO A 62 -7.28 7.16 19.00
C PRO A 62 -6.35 6.61 17.92
N ASP A 63 -5.34 5.85 18.34
CA ASP A 63 -4.54 5.03 17.44
C ASP A 63 -5.34 3.79 17.06
N VAL A 64 -6.13 3.92 15.98
CA VAL A 64 -6.97 2.83 15.49
C VAL A 64 -6.09 1.74 14.89
N GLY A 65 -6.38 0.49 15.24
CA GLY A 65 -5.73 -0.66 14.63
C GLY A 65 -6.40 -1.09 13.32
N GLY A 66 -5.84 -2.15 12.76
CA GLY A 66 -6.43 -2.85 11.63
C GLY A 66 -5.78 -4.21 11.45
N SER A 67 -6.00 -4.80 10.28
CA SER A 67 -5.38 -6.06 9.88
C SER A 67 -5.02 -6.10 8.40
N GLY A 68 -4.21 -7.08 8.01
CA GLY A 68 -4.19 -7.56 6.62
C GLY A 68 -5.49 -8.28 6.29
N GLY A 69 -5.95 -8.19 5.04
CA GLY A 69 -7.09 -8.99 4.54
C GLY A 69 -6.64 -10.43 4.25
N LEU A 70 -7.39 -11.43 4.71
CA LEU A 70 -7.10 -12.86 4.48
C LEU A 70 -8.26 -13.62 3.83
N ASP A 71 -7.91 -14.58 2.98
CA ASP A 71 -8.37 -15.99 2.81
C ASP A 71 -7.55 -16.62 1.66
N SER A 72 -7.88 -17.71 0.92
CA SER A 72 -6.96 -18.55 0.09
C SER A 72 -7.20 -18.68 -1.45
N SER A 73 -6.19 -18.78 -2.39
CA SER A 73 -6.18 -19.58 -3.70
C SER A 73 -5.06 -19.27 -4.81
N VAL A 74 -5.18 -19.43 -6.18
CA VAL A 74 -4.18 -19.39 -7.38
C VAL A 74 -4.32 -18.38 -8.61
N PRO A 75 -3.23 -17.79 -9.21
CA PRO A 75 -3.16 -16.46 -9.92
C PRO A 75 -3.49 -16.28 -11.43
N PHE A 76 -3.89 -15.05 -11.87
CA PHE A 76 -3.94 -14.53 -13.26
C PHE A 76 -3.93 -13.00 -13.36
N ILE A 77 -2.96 -12.37 -14.07
CA ILE A 77 -3.00 -10.92 -14.46
C ILE A 77 -2.32 -10.58 -15.81
N HIS A 78 -1.99 -11.57 -16.63
CA HIS A 78 -1.27 -11.36 -17.90
C HIS A 78 0.01 -10.50 -17.78
N ALA A 79 0.88 -10.80 -16.81
CA ALA A 79 2.16 -10.11 -16.61
C ALA A 79 3.24 -10.41 -17.70
N ALA A 80 2.89 -11.14 -18.76
CA ALA A 80 3.78 -11.41 -19.88
C ALA A 80 3.34 -10.57 -21.09
N ALA A 81 4.16 -9.59 -21.47
CA ALA A 81 3.94 -8.73 -22.64
C ALA A 81 5.10 -8.91 -23.63
N PRO A 82 5.01 -9.87 -24.58
CA PRO A 82 6.13 -10.18 -25.48
C PRO A 82 6.53 -9.01 -26.40
N ASP A 83 5.62 -8.04 -26.61
CA ASP A 83 5.72 -7.06 -27.70
C ASP A 83 6.24 -5.67 -27.26
N VAL A 84 6.56 -5.49 -25.98
CA VAL A 84 7.04 -4.20 -25.39
C VAL A 84 8.50 -4.25 -24.93
N GLY A 85 9.24 -5.30 -25.32
CA GLY A 85 10.58 -5.61 -24.81
C GLY A 85 10.54 -6.21 -23.40
N PRO A 86 11.62 -6.88 -22.95
CA PRO A 86 11.62 -7.57 -21.67
C PRO A 86 11.70 -6.55 -20.51
N VAL A 87 10.55 -6.18 -19.96
CA VAL A 87 10.46 -5.53 -18.64
C VAL A 87 10.10 -6.57 -17.59
N ASP A 88 10.86 -6.59 -16.51
CA ASP A 88 10.80 -7.57 -15.43
C ASP A 88 10.96 -6.92 -14.05
N GLY A 89 11.05 -5.59 -13.98
CA GLY A 89 11.22 -4.79 -12.76
C GLY A 89 12.68 -4.57 -12.36
N ARG A 90 13.66 -5.03 -13.15
CA ARG A 90 15.08 -4.89 -12.81
C ARG A 90 15.46 -3.42 -12.58
N GLY A 91 16.14 -3.17 -11.46
CA GLY A 91 16.59 -1.83 -11.08
C GLY A 91 15.54 -1.00 -10.35
N VAL A 92 14.33 -1.52 -10.16
CA VAL A 92 13.27 -0.87 -9.41
C VAL A 92 13.09 -1.51 -8.04
N ARG A 93 12.80 -0.69 -7.02
CA ARG A 93 12.48 -1.15 -5.66
C ARG A 93 11.01 -0.93 -5.36
N VAL A 94 10.38 -1.97 -4.79
CA VAL A 94 9.02 -1.94 -4.27
C VAL A 94 9.08 -2.19 -2.76
N ALA A 95 8.49 -1.30 -1.98
CA ALA A 95 8.33 -1.54 -0.55
C ALA A 95 7.08 -2.37 -0.28
N VAL A 96 7.20 -3.42 0.51
CA VAL A 96 6.10 -4.24 1.00
C VAL A 96 5.96 -3.94 2.48
N VAL A 97 4.92 -3.18 2.84
CA VAL A 97 4.63 -2.75 4.21
C VAL A 97 3.58 -3.71 4.78
N ASP A 98 4.03 -4.71 5.53
CA ASP A 98 3.23 -5.90 5.83
C ASP A 98 3.66 -6.65 7.12
N THR A 99 3.43 -7.96 7.25
CA THR A 99 3.86 -8.83 8.36
C THR A 99 5.35 -9.16 8.35
N GLY A 100 6.09 -8.70 7.35
CA GLY A 100 7.48 -9.09 7.09
C GLY A 100 7.61 -9.86 5.78
N VAL A 101 8.82 -10.28 5.44
CA VAL A 101 9.10 -11.12 4.26
C VAL A 101 10.09 -12.20 4.65
N ASP A 102 9.78 -13.46 4.34
CA ASP A 102 10.72 -14.58 4.43
C ASP A 102 11.88 -14.33 3.46
N VAL A 103 12.98 -13.82 4.00
CA VAL A 103 14.14 -13.35 3.22
C VAL A 103 14.92 -14.50 2.59
N ASP A 104 14.83 -15.70 3.18
CA ASP A 104 15.54 -16.90 2.74
C ASP A 104 14.70 -17.76 1.79
N HIS A 105 13.47 -17.33 1.48
CA HIS A 105 12.60 -18.00 0.52
C HIS A 105 13.31 -18.13 -0.84
N PRO A 106 13.36 -19.31 -1.49
CA PRO A 106 14.14 -19.52 -2.72
C PRO A 106 13.82 -18.56 -3.88
N ASP A 107 12.56 -18.10 -3.96
CA ASP A 107 12.11 -17.09 -4.93
C ASP A 107 12.44 -15.63 -4.60
N LEU A 108 12.67 -15.31 -3.33
CA LEU A 108 12.88 -13.94 -2.81
C LEU A 108 14.30 -13.72 -2.25
N ASP A 109 15.09 -14.79 -2.12
CA ASP A 109 16.49 -14.73 -1.72
C ASP A 109 17.29 -13.74 -2.59
N GLY A 110 17.98 -12.80 -1.94
CA GLY A 110 18.69 -11.71 -2.59
C GLY A 110 17.80 -10.70 -3.34
N ARG A 111 16.46 -10.79 -3.21
CA ARG A 111 15.52 -9.73 -3.65
C ARG A 111 15.21 -8.76 -2.53
N VAL A 112 15.19 -9.19 -1.27
CA VAL A 112 15.06 -8.28 -0.12
C VAL A 112 16.37 -7.54 0.06
N VAL A 113 16.37 -6.24 -0.25
CA VAL A 113 17.59 -5.39 -0.31
C VAL A 113 17.67 -4.36 0.81
N ALA A 114 16.60 -4.24 1.59
CA ALA A 114 16.53 -3.43 2.80
C ALA A 114 15.33 -3.91 3.61
N GLU A 115 15.46 -3.82 4.94
CA GLU A 115 14.40 -4.19 5.86
C GLU A 115 14.34 -3.26 7.07
N ALA A 116 13.14 -3.07 7.59
CA ALA A 116 12.90 -2.33 8.84
C ALA A 116 11.63 -2.85 9.50
N CYS A 117 11.56 -2.75 10.83
CA CYS A 117 10.37 -3.11 11.59
C CYS A 117 9.97 -2.02 12.55
N PHE A 118 8.66 -1.83 12.69
CA PHE A 118 8.04 -0.79 13.51
C PHE A 118 6.95 -1.35 14.43
N VAL A 119 6.80 -2.67 14.53
CA VAL A 119 5.73 -3.33 15.30
C VAL A 119 5.88 -3.07 16.80
N ASN A 120 4.86 -2.42 17.39
CA ASN A 120 4.74 -2.21 18.83
C ASN A 120 3.64 -3.06 19.49
N LEU A 121 3.06 -4.01 18.75
CA LEU A 121 2.20 -5.07 19.28
C LEU A 121 3.03 -6.32 19.63
N PRO A 122 2.68 -7.11 20.66
CA PRO A 122 3.31 -8.40 20.88
C PRO A 122 2.88 -9.45 19.82
N PRO A 123 3.80 -10.33 19.37
CA PRO A 123 5.24 -10.19 19.45
C PRO A 123 5.71 -9.00 18.62
N GLY A 124 6.67 -8.24 19.17
CA GLY A 124 7.25 -7.08 18.52
C GLY A 124 8.23 -7.47 17.41
N CYS A 125 9.14 -6.56 17.07
CA CYS A 125 10.13 -6.82 16.02
C CYS A 125 11.06 -7.99 16.35
N PRO A 126 11.28 -8.93 15.39
CA PRO A 126 12.30 -9.96 15.49
C PRO A 126 13.70 -9.38 15.77
N PRO A 127 14.57 -10.13 16.46
CA PRO A 127 15.97 -9.73 16.61
C PRO A 127 16.71 -9.77 15.25
N PRO A 128 17.86 -9.07 15.13
CA PRO A 128 18.74 -9.20 13.96
C PRO A 128 19.17 -10.66 13.69
N PRO A 129 19.56 -11.01 12.45
CA PRO A 129 19.91 -10.10 11.35
C PRO A 129 18.73 -9.60 10.52
N HIS A 130 17.55 -10.22 10.65
CA HIS A 130 16.38 -9.95 9.81
C HIS A 130 15.22 -9.34 10.60
N PRO A 131 15.29 -8.03 10.94
CA PRO A 131 14.27 -7.38 11.75
C PRO A 131 12.89 -7.34 11.08
N ALA A 132 12.77 -7.59 9.77
CA ALA A 132 11.48 -7.69 9.08
C ALA A 132 11.18 -9.10 8.57
N ASP A 133 11.78 -10.13 9.17
CA ASP A 133 11.44 -11.52 8.84
C ASP A 133 9.96 -11.81 9.15
N ASP A 134 9.36 -12.67 8.34
CA ASP A 134 7.92 -12.94 8.40
C ASP A 134 7.58 -14.04 9.41
N ASP A 135 6.77 -13.69 10.39
CA ASP A 135 6.24 -14.59 11.43
C ASP A 135 4.79 -15.00 11.18
N HIS A 136 4.12 -14.44 10.17
CA HIS A 136 2.75 -14.75 9.80
C HIS A 136 2.65 -15.48 8.45
N GLY A 137 3.31 -14.96 7.42
CA GLY A 137 3.27 -15.48 6.05
C GLY A 137 2.49 -14.62 5.04
N HIS A 138 1.81 -13.56 5.49
CA HIS A 138 1.00 -12.71 4.60
C HIS A 138 1.91 -11.83 3.74
N GLY A 139 2.88 -11.15 4.36
CA GLY A 139 3.82 -10.30 3.65
C GLY A 139 4.74 -11.07 2.69
N THR A 140 5.11 -12.33 3.01
CA THR A 140 5.84 -13.20 2.06
C THR A 140 5.02 -13.50 0.81
N ASN A 141 3.72 -13.79 0.96
CA ASN A 141 2.81 -14.01 -0.16
C ASN A 141 2.69 -12.75 -1.03
N VAL A 142 2.45 -11.61 -0.40
CA VAL A 142 2.35 -10.30 -1.04
C VAL A 142 3.65 -9.96 -1.81
N ALA A 143 4.81 -10.16 -1.19
CA ALA A 143 6.11 -9.95 -1.83
C ALA A 143 6.34 -10.92 -3.00
N GLY A 144 5.87 -12.16 -2.89
CA GLY A 144 5.88 -13.15 -3.96
C GLY A 144 5.09 -12.72 -5.19
N ILE A 145 3.89 -12.15 -5.00
CA ILE A 145 3.07 -11.60 -6.09
C ILE A 145 3.83 -10.50 -6.83
N VAL A 146 4.55 -9.65 -6.09
CA VAL A 146 5.38 -8.59 -6.70
C VAL A 146 6.58 -9.19 -7.44
N ALA A 147 7.42 -9.98 -6.78
CA ALA A 147 8.80 -10.21 -7.22
C ALA A 147 9.30 -11.66 -7.19
N SER A 148 8.41 -12.66 -7.02
CA SER A 148 8.81 -14.07 -7.07
C SER A 148 9.57 -14.40 -8.36
N ARG A 149 10.72 -15.05 -8.24
CA ARG A 149 11.54 -15.50 -9.38
C ARG A 149 10.92 -16.66 -10.16
N GLY A 150 9.96 -17.38 -9.59
CA GLY A 150 9.33 -18.50 -10.28
C GLY A 150 10.06 -19.85 -10.15
N ARG A 151 10.94 -20.02 -9.16
CA ARG A 151 11.64 -21.28 -8.86
C ARG A 151 10.76 -22.26 -8.09
N VAL A 152 9.96 -21.78 -7.13
CA VAL A 152 9.06 -22.60 -6.30
C VAL A 152 7.59 -22.20 -6.50
N ALA A 153 7.28 -20.93 -6.28
CA ALA A 153 5.98 -20.31 -6.51
C ALA A 153 5.84 -19.82 -7.96
N PRO A 154 4.64 -19.42 -8.40
CA PRO A 154 4.48 -18.72 -9.68
C PRO A 154 5.35 -17.46 -9.74
N ARG A 155 5.74 -17.08 -10.95
CA ARG A 155 6.52 -15.87 -11.18
C ARG A 155 5.70 -14.63 -10.80
N GLY A 156 6.31 -13.72 -10.05
CA GLY A 156 5.68 -12.44 -9.70
C GLY A 156 5.52 -11.53 -10.92
N VAL A 157 4.80 -10.44 -10.75
CA VAL A 157 4.56 -9.44 -11.80
C VAL A 157 5.86 -8.78 -12.28
N ALA A 158 6.72 -8.43 -11.33
CA ALA A 158 8.02 -7.79 -11.54
C ALA A 158 9.14 -8.65 -10.91
N PRO A 159 9.45 -9.83 -11.48
CA PRO A 159 10.28 -10.87 -10.88
C PRO A 159 11.77 -10.49 -10.70
N ALA A 160 12.20 -9.36 -11.25
CA ALA A 160 13.51 -8.76 -11.09
C ALA A 160 13.52 -7.49 -10.25
N ALA A 161 12.36 -7.01 -9.80
CA ALA A 161 12.29 -5.94 -8.82
C ALA A 161 12.92 -6.38 -7.48
N ALA A 162 13.50 -5.41 -6.79
CA ALA A 162 13.99 -5.61 -5.44
C ALA A 162 12.91 -5.21 -4.42
N ILE A 163 12.84 -5.93 -3.30
CA ILE A 163 11.88 -5.73 -2.24
C ILE A 163 12.53 -4.96 -1.08
N VAL A 164 11.82 -3.96 -0.58
CA VAL A 164 12.11 -3.30 0.69
C VAL A 164 11.06 -3.78 1.69
N ALA A 165 11.44 -4.67 2.60
CA ALA A 165 10.51 -5.26 3.57
C ALA A 165 10.30 -4.30 4.75
N VAL A 166 9.06 -3.92 5.03
CA VAL A 166 8.72 -3.03 6.15
C VAL A 166 7.69 -3.71 7.03
N LYS A 167 8.13 -4.32 8.12
CA LYS A 167 7.24 -5.05 9.04
C LYS A 167 6.51 -4.08 9.97
N VAL A 168 5.19 -4.04 9.85
CA VAL A 168 4.29 -3.19 10.64
C VAL A 168 3.13 -3.98 11.26
N MET A 169 2.99 -5.25 10.89
CA MET A 169 2.02 -6.19 11.47
C MET A 169 2.73 -7.29 12.28
N ASN A 170 2.11 -7.72 13.38
CA ASN A 170 2.56 -8.85 14.19
C ASN A 170 2.15 -10.20 13.58
N ASP A 171 2.48 -11.29 14.28
CA ASP A 171 2.18 -12.68 13.92
C ASP A 171 0.67 -13.03 13.85
N GLN A 172 -0.20 -12.12 14.29
CA GLN A 172 -1.66 -12.21 14.20
C GLN A 172 -2.23 -11.35 13.07
N ASN A 173 -1.38 -10.82 12.19
CA ASN A 173 -1.75 -9.93 11.10
C ASN A 173 -2.42 -8.63 11.58
N ARG A 174 -2.07 -8.15 12.78
CA ARG A 174 -2.60 -6.93 13.39
C ARG A 174 -1.56 -5.84 13.40
N PHE A 175 -2.00 -4.59 13.22
CA PHE A 175 -1.16 -3.40 13.36
C PHE A 175 -1.82 -2.30 14.17
N LEU A 176 -1.01 -1.35 14.61
CA LEU A 176 -1.42 0.00 15.03
C LEU A 176 -1.15 0.99 13.90
N THR A 177 -2.07 1.92 13.64
CA THR A 177 -1.89 2.90 12.55
C THR A 177 -0.59 3.69 12.72
N SER A 178 -0.19 3.96 13.96
CA SER A 178 1.07 4.61 14.25
C SER A 178 2.32 3.86 13.74
N ASP A 179 2.32 2.53 13.80
CA ASP A 179 3.42 1.70 13.30
C ASP A 179 3.48 1.72 11.76
N VAL A 180 2.32 1.70 11.09
CA VAL A 180 2.24 1.86 9.63
C VAL A 180 2.78 3.23 9.21
N LEU A 181 2.38 4.30 9.91
CA LEU A 181 2.88 5.65 9.64
C LEU A 181 4.38 5.78 9.91
N ALA A 182 4.93 5.09 10.91
CA ALA A 182 6.37 5.04 11.13
C ALA A 182 7.12 4.38 9.97
N GLY A 183 6.58 3.29 9.42
CA GLY A 183 7.08 2.66 8.20
C GLY A 183 7.04 3.59 6.98
N LEU A 184 5.93 4.31 6.79
CA LEU A 184 5.82 5.29 5.71
C LEU A 184 6.76 6.49 5.91
N ASP A 185 6.96 6.95 7.14
CA ASP A 185 7.92 8.02 7.48
C ASP A 185 9.35 7.62 7.12
N TRP A 186 9.73 6.38 7.41
CA TRP A 186 11.02 5.82 6.99
C TRP A 186 11.15 5.75 5.46
N LEU A 187 10.10 5.34 4.76
CA LEU A 187 10.06 5.31 3.29
C LEU A 187 10.10 6.71 2.65
N ILE A 188 9.63 7.76 3.32
CA ILE A 188 9.81 9.15 2.85
C ILE A 188 11.29 9.55 2.82
N GLY A 189 12.15 8.89 3.61
CA GLY A 189 13.60 9.02 3.53
C GLY A 189 14.24 8.31 2.33
N ARG A 190 13.48 7.47 1.61
CA ARG A 190 13.98 6.57 0.55
C ARG A 190 13.53 7.03 -0.83
N ARG A 191 14.43 7.71 -1.54
CA ARG A 191 14.22 8.16 -2.93
C ARG A 191 14.38 7.03 -3.96
N ASP A 192 14.88 5.88 -3.53
CA ASP A 192 15.14 4.68 -4.35
C ASP A 192 13.90 3.76 -4.51
N VAL A 193 12.81 4.04 -3.79
CA VAL A 193 11.56 3.26 -3.83
C VAL A 193 10.54 3.89 -4.78
N ARG A 194 9.97 3.11 -5.70
CA ARG A 194 9.02 3.59 -6.72
C ARG A 194 7.56 3.27 -6.39
N ALA A 195 7.32 2.16 -5.70
CA ALA A 195 5.99 1.77 -5.25
C ALA A 195 6.04 1.29 -3.80
N VAL A 196 4.98 1.56 -3.05
CA VAL A 196 4.72 1.03 -1.71
C VAL A 196 3.42 0.26 -1.78
N ASN A 197 3.45 -1.01 -1.39
CA ASN A 197 2.27 -1.84 -1.25
C ASN A 197 1.83 -1.92 0.22
N LEU A 198 0.57 -1.59 0.47
CA LEU A 198 -0.12 -1.68 1.77
C LEU A 198 -1.31 -2.63 1.61
N SER A 199 -1.06 -3.94 1.75
CA SER A 199 -2.10 -4.97 1.73
C SER A 199 -2.80 -5.08 3.09
N LEU A 200 -3.22 -3.94 3.62
CA LEU A 200 -3.73 -3.77 4.98
C LEU A 200 -4.74 -2.63 5.02
N GLY A 201 -5.54 -2.57 6.07
CA GLY A 201 -6.36 -1.39 6.35
C GLY A 201 -6.98 -1.37 7.74
N THR A 202 -7.40 -0.18 8.14
CA THR A 202 -7.99 0.08 9.45
C THR A 202 -9.35 -0.58 9.63
N ASP A 203 -9.75 -0.81 10.88
CA ASP A 203 -11.09 -1.36 11.18
C ASP A 203 -12.25 -0.36 10.85
N THR A 204 -11.93 0.92 10.64
CA THR A 204 -12.90 1.98 10.29
C THR A 204 -13.12 2.08 8.78
N THR A 205 -14.38 2.31 8.37
CA THR A 205 -14.78 2.40 6.95
C THR A 205 -15.37 3.77 6.61
N TYR A 206 -15.15 4.23 5.38
CA TYR A 206 -15.51 5.56 4.88
C TYR A 206 -16.19 5.44 3.51
N ALA A 207 -17.25 6.21 3.27
CA ALA A 207 -18.03 6.18 2.02
C ALA A 207 -17.34 6.85 0.81
N GLY A 208 -16.18 7.45 1.02
CA GLY A 208 -15.44 8.19 0.00
C GLY A 208 -14.07 8.59 0.52
N ALA A 209 -13.50 9.65 -0.07
CA ALA A 209 -12.20 10.17 0.33
C ALA A 209 -12.18 10.53 1.83
N CYS A 210 -11.17 10.02 2.55
CA CYS A 210 -11.12 10.11 4.01
C CYS A 210 -10.04 11.06 4.55
N ASP A 211 -9.33 11.81 3.70
CA ASP A 211 -8.13 12.60 4.04
C ASP A 211 -8.22 13.47 5.30
N ASP A 212 -9.41 13.98 5.64
CA ASP A 212 -9.63 14.86 6.79
C ASP A 212 -10.59 14.28 7.84
N ALA A 213 -10.94 12.99 7.76
CA ALA A 213 -11.96 12.37 8.60
C ALA A 213 -11.56 12.29 10.09
N ASP A 214 -10.29 11.99 10.38
CA ASP A 214 -9.76 11.85 11.74
C ASP A 214 -8.23 12.02 11.77
N ALA A 215 -7.62 12.04 12.95
CA ALA A 215 -6.18 12.25 13.10
C ALA A 215 -5.32 11.23 12.30
N SER A 216 -5.80 9.99 12.18
CA SER A 216 -5.07 8.89 11.53
C SER A 216 -5.06 9.04 10.00
N THR A 217 -6.23 9.32 9.42
CA THR A 217 -6.40 9.55 7.98
C THR A 217 -5.70 10.82 7.51
N GLN A 218 -5.68 11.87 8.35
CA GLN A 218 -4.91 13.08 8.09
C GLN A 218 -3.39 12.81 8.04
N ALA A 219 -2.89 11.93 8.92
CA ALA A 219 -1.48 11.53 8.90
C ALA A 219 -1.15 10.65 7.69
N PHE A 220 -2.04 9.71 7.30
CA PHE A 220 -1.90 8.94 6.07
C PHE A 220 -1.89 9.84 4.83
N ALA A 221 -2.81 10.81 4.74
CA ALA A 221 -2.85 11.77 3.64
C ALA A 221 -1.56 12.59 3.55
N ALA A 222 -1.01 13.03 4.69
CA ALA A 222 0.28 13.72 4.71
C ALA A 222 1.45 12.82 4.26
N ALA A 223 1.44 11.54 4.65
CA ALA A 223 2.46 10.57 4.25
C ALA A 223 2.40 10.24 2.75
N ALA A 224 1.21 9.90 2.26
CA ALA A 224 0.95 9.58 0.85
C ALA A 224 1.33 10.74 -0.06
N ARG A 225 0.93 11.98 0.29
CA ARG A 225 1.30 13.19 -0.46
C ARG A 225 2.82 13.39 -0.53
N ARG A 226 3.57 13.04 0.52
CA ARG A 226 5.04 13.17 0.56
C ARG A 226 5.71 12.14 -0.33
N LEU A 227 5.29 10.89 -0.21
CA LEU A 227 5.75 9.79 -1.07
C LEU A 227 5.47 10.13 -2.54
N ARG A 228 4.25 10.59 -2.84
CA ARG A 228 3.86 10.97 -4.19
C ARG A 228 4.68 12.13 -4.74
N ALA A 229 4.94 13.16 -3.93
CA ALA A 229 5.75 14.32 -4.35
C ALA A 229 7.22 13.96 -4.70
N GLN A 230 7.76 12.86 -4.17
CA GLN A 230 9.08 12.35 -4.54
C GLN A 230 9.04 11.28 -5.65
N GLY A 231 7.87 11.01 -6.23
CA GLY A 231 7.69 10.02 -7.30
C GLY A 231 7.49 8.58 -6.81
N THR A 232 7.21 8.38 -5.51
CA THR A 232 6.85 7.08 -4.94
C THR A 232 5.34 6.97 -4.86
N LEU A 233 4.74 5.99 -5.52
CA LEU A 233 3.29 5.76 -5.48
C LEU A 233 2.93 4.79 -4.36
N VAL A 234 1.84 5.07 -3.65
CA VAL A 234 1.31 4.19 -2.61
C VAL A 234 0.11 3.45 -3.17
N VAL A 235 0.08 2.13 -3.00
CA VAL A 235 -0.99 1.22 -3.42
C VAL A 235 -1.55 0.56 -2.18
N ALA A 236 -2.87 0.54 -2.02
CA ALA A 236 -3.52 -0.07 -0.86
C ALA A 236 -4.73 -0.93 -1.24
N ALA A 237 -4.91 -2.02 -0.51
CA ALA A 237 -6.08 -2.88 -0.62
C ALA A 237 -7.34 -2.15 -0.13
N SER A 238 -8.49 -2.32 -0.80
CA SER A 238 -9.76 -1.69 -0.37
C SER A 238 -10.41 -2.37 0.85
N LEU A 239 -9.95 -3.58 1.20
CA LEU A 239 -10.40 -4.48 2.27
C LEU A 239 -11.62 -5.33 1.90
N ASN A 240 -11.93 -6.33 2.74
CA ASN A 240 -12.80 -7.45 2.40
C ASN A 240 -14.11 -7.45 3.22
N ASN A 241 -14.66 -6.26 3.53
CA ASN A 241 -15.80 -6.12 4.44
C ASN A 241 -17.17 -6.30 3.74
N ARG A 242 -17.19 -6.61 2.43
CA ARG A 242 -18.42 -6.72 1.61
C ARG A 242 -19.15 -5.37 1.49
N LEU A 243 -18.42 -4.26 1.47
CA LEU A 243 -18.99 -2.91 1.39
C LEU A 243 -18.75 -2.30 0.00
N PRO A 244 -19.71 -2.39 -0.94
CA PRO A 244 -19.51 -1.90 -2.30
C PRO A 244 -19.35 -0.38 -2.39
N ASP A 245 -19.74 0.36 -1.36
CA ASP A 245 -19.74 1.83 -1.32
C ASP A 245 -18.80 2.42 -0.26
N ARG A 246 -18.01 1.60 0.44
CA ARG A 246 -17.09 2.05 1.50
C ARG A 246 -15.74 1.36 1.42
N MET A 247 -14.68 2.06 1.84
CA MET A 247 -13.31 1.53 1.97
C MET A 247 -12.71 1.90 3.32
N THR A 248 -11.56 1.31 3.65
CA THR A 248 -10.80 1.62 4.86
C THR A 248 -9.58 2.50 4.55
N ALA A 249 -8.96 3.08 5.57
CA ALA A 249 -7.66 3.73 5.40
C ALA A 249 -6.55 2.67 5.35
N PRO A 250 -5.51 2.84 4.50
CA PRO A 250 -5.21 4.03 3.72
C PRO A 250 -5.83 4.07 2.31
N ALA A 251 -6.55 3.03 1.86
CA ALA A 251 -7.13 3.02 0.50
C ALA A 251 -8.14 4.15 0.23
N CYS A 252 -8.85 4.65 1.25
CA CYS A 252 -9.72 5.82 1.08
C CYS A 252 -8.98 7.17 0.93
N VAL A 253 -7.66 7.22 1.01
CA VAL A 253 -6.88 8.47 0.91
C VAL A 253 -6.63 8.82 -0.55
N ARG A 254 -6.88 10.07 -0.97
CA ARG A 254 -6.84 10.47 -2.39
C ARG A 254 -5.50 10.26 -3.11
N ASP A 255 -4.39 10.40 -2.40
CA ASP A 255 -3.03 10.24 -2.96
C ASP A 255 -2.57 8.76 -2.95
N VAL A 256 -3.45 7.82 -2.59
CA VAL A 256 -3.23 6.36 -2.57
C VAL A 256 -4.03 5.72 -3.69
N ILE A 257 -3.41 4.79 -4.42
CA ILE A 257 -4.10 3.98 -5.44
C ILE A 257 -4.86 2.86 -4.73
N ALA A 258 -6.17 2.97 -4.70
CA ALA A 258 -7.07 2.01 -4.06
C ALA A 258 -7.37 0.81 -4.98
N VAL A 259 -7.14 -0.39 -4.48
CA VAL A 259 -7.23 -1.63 -5.26
C VAL A 259 -8.30 -2.58 -4.72
N GLY A 260 -9.25 -2.92 -5.57
CA GLY A 260 -10.30 -3.90 -5.30
C GLY A 260 -10.02 -5.25 -5.96
N ALA A 261 -10.76 -6.29 -5.57
CA ALA A 261 -10.54 -7.65 -6.04
C ALA A 261 -11.56 -8.09 -7.11
N VAL A 262 -11.04 -8.67 -8.19
CA VAL A 262 -11.82 -9.44 -9.17
C VAL A 262 -11.33 -10.89 -9.23
N TYR A 263 -12.18 -11.75 -9.77
CA TYR A 263 -11.80 -13.09 -10.24
C TYR A 263 -11.01 -13.00 -11.54
N ASP A 264 -10.20 -14.01 -11.75
CA ASP A 264 -9.24 -14.09 -12.82
C ASP A 264 -9.56 -15.25 -13.79
N ALA A 265 -10.42 -16.16 -13.35
CA ALA A 265 -11.04 -17.23 -14.11
C ALA A 265 -12.44 -17.54 -13.56
N ASP A 266 -13.10 -18.52 -14.16
CA ASP A 266 -14.27 -19.17 -13.56
C ASP A 266 -13.79 -20.26 -12.59
N PHE A 267 -14.21 -20.14 -11.33
CA PHE A 267 -13.95 -21.09 -10.23
C PHE A 267 -15.20 -21.87 -9.82
N GLY A 268 -16.31 -21.74 -10.57
CA GLY A 268 -17.63 -22.17 -10.14
C GLY A 268 -18.10 -21.37 -8.90
N PRO A 269 -19.05 -21.91 -8.12
CA PRO A 269 -19.43 -21.33 -6.85
C PRO A 269 -18.23 -21.25 -5.90
N HIS A 270 -17.93 -20.05 -5.41
CA HIS A 270 -16.76 -19.79 -4.58
C HIS A 270 -17.13 -19.02 -3.33
N ALA A 271 -16.67 -19.49 -2.16
CA ALA A 271 -16.91 -18.87 -0.87
C ALA A 271 -15.59 -18.40 -0.25
N ALA A 272 -15.50 -17.11 0.08
CA ALA A 272 -14.33 -16.49 0.68
C ALA A 272 -14.73 -15.25 1.49
N ALA A 273 -13.99 -14.95 2.57
CA ALA A 273 -14.20 -13.76 3.40
C ALA A 273 -15.68 -13.53 3.81
N GLY A 274 -16.38 -14.62 4.13
CA GLY A 274 -17.76 -14.60 4.63
C GLY A 274 -18.82 -14.26 3.59
N CYS A 275 -18.55 -14.40 2.29
CA CYS A 275 -19.57 -14.37 1.24
C CYS A 275 -19.35 -15.47 0.21
N THR A 276 -20.39 -15.72 -0.60
CA THR A 276 -20.36 -16.72 -1.67
C THR A 276 -20.80 -16.08 -2.98
N ASP A 277 -19.95 -16.16 -3.99
CA ASP A 277 -20.32 -15.89 -5.38
C ASP A 277 -20.77 -17.20 -6.02
N THR A 278 -22.00 -17.26 -6.52
CA THR A 278 -22.56 -18.48 -7.16
C THR A 278 -22.17 -18.61 -8.63
N ILE A 279 -21.77 -17.51 -9.25
CA ILE A 279 -21.29 -17.44 -10.64
C ILE A 279 -20.01 -16.62 -10.59
N THR A 280 -18.89 -17.23 -10.98
CA THR A 280 -17.59 -16.56 -11.07
C THR A 280 -17.11 -16.61 -12.52
N ALA A 281 -16.32 -15.61 -12.90
CA ALA A 281 -15.72 -15.51 -14.22
C ALA A 281 -14.58 -14.50 -14.16
N ALA A 282 -13.66 -14.55 -15.12
CA ALA A 282 -12.65 -13.51 -15.26
C ALA A 282 -13.31 -12.11 -15.30
N ASP A 283 -12.70 -11.16 -14.58
CA ASP A 283 -13.19 -9.78 -14.38
C ASP A 283 -14.49 -9.66 -13.56
N ALA A 284 -15.07 -10.74 -13.01
CA ALA A 284 -16.17 -10.64 -12.05
C ALA A 284 -15.66 -10.02 -10.74
N VAL A 285 -16.38 -9.02 -10.19
CA VAL A 285 -16.02 -8.40 -8.90
C VAL A 285 -16.31 -9.37 -7.76
N ALA A 286 -15.31 -9.61 -6.91
CA ALA A 286 -15.45 -10.53 -5.78
C ALA A 286 -16.43 -9.98 -4.73
N CYS A 287 -17.36 -10.81 -4.25
CA CYS A 287 -18.40 -10.38 -3.30
C CYS A 287 -17.84 -9.70 -2.04
N PHE A 288 -16.64 -10.10 -1.60
CA PHE A 288 -16.02 -9.56 -0.39
C PHE A 288 -15.38 -8.19 -0.62
N SER A 289 -15.02 -7.86 -1.86
CA SER A 289 -14.24 -6.66 -2.15
C SER A 289 -15.03 -5.43 -1.74
N ASN A 290 -14.41 -4.59 -0.92
CA ASN A 290 -14.89 -3.24 -0.73
C ASN A 290 -14.76 -2.45 -2.04
N GLY A 291 -15.55 -1.38 -2.15
CA GLY A 291 -15.56 -0.50 -3.31
C GLY A 291 -15.93 0.92 -2.91
N GLY A 292 -16.40 1.70 -3.87
CA GLY A 292 -16.88 3.06 -3.64
C GLY A 292 -16.20 4.06 -4.56
N SER A 293 -16.61 5.32 -4.42
CA SER A 293 -16.20 6.39 -5.33
C SER A 293 -14.69 6.61 -5.39
N ALA A 294 -13.97 6.34 -4.30
CA ALA A 294 -12.53 6.49 -4.20
C ALA A 294 -11.72 5.25 -4.66
N LEU A 295 -12.37 4.17 -5.11
CA LEU A 295 -11.66 3.03 -5.70
C LEU A 295 -11.03 3.43 -7.04
N ASP A 296 -9.79 3.05 -7.31
CA ASP A 296 -9.12 3.41 -8.57
C ASP A 296 -9.10 2.28 -9.59
N VAL A 297 -8.75 1.07 -9.15
CA VAL A 297 -8.44 -0.04 -10.05
C VAL A 297 -8.85 -1.37 -9.45
N TRP A 298 -9.32 -2.28 -10.30
CA TRP A 298 -9.49 -3.69 -9.96
C TRP A 298 -8.23 -4.47 -10.31
N ALA A 299 -7.86 -5.42 -9.47
CA ALA A 299 -6.89 -6.43 -9.82
C ALA A 299 -7.33 -7.81 -9.30
N PRO A 300 -6.85 -8.88 -9.95
CA PRO A 300 -7.00 -10.25 -9.48
C PRO A 300 -6.59 -10.42 -8.03
N GLY A 301 -7.56 -10.80 -7.23
CA GLY A 301 -7.40 -10.97 -5.78
C GLY A 301 -8.13 -12.18 -5.24
N VAL A 302 -8.96 -12.84 -6.04
CA VAL A 302 -9.51 -14.13 -5.63
C VAL A 302 -8.55 -15.17 -6.08
N SER A 303 -8.26 -16.08 -5.16
CA SER A 303 -7.42 -17.20 -5.46
C SER A 303 -6.07 -16.75 -5.98
N ILE A 304 -5.06 -16.36 -5.19
CA ILE A 304 -3.73 -15.99 -5.69
C ILE A 304 -2.59 -16.74 -4.98
N THR A 305 -1.88 -17.59 -5.72
CA THR A 305 -0.78 -18.43 -5.20
C THR A 305 0.55 -17.78 -5.49
N ALA A 306 1.36 -17.63 -4.45
CA ALA A 306 2.64 -16.97 -4.47
C ALA A 306 3.62 -17.63 -3.47
N SER A 307 4.74 -16.97 -3.22
CA SER A 307 5.76 -17.40 -2.25
C SER A 307 5.13 -17.58 -0.86
N GLY A 308 5.41 -18.71 -0.22
CA GLY A 308 4.87 -19.01 1.11
C GLY A 308 5.99 -19.12 2.14
N ARG A 309 5.77 -18.57 3.33
CA ARG A 309 6.72 -18.65 4.45
C ARG A 309 7.22 -20.09 4.67
N GLY A 310 8.51 -20.24 4.95
CA GLY A 310 9.19 -21.53 5.04
C GLY A 310 9.71 -22.02 3.68
N GLY A 311 9.87 -21.14 2.70
CA GLY A 311 10.38 -21.46 1.37
C GLY A 311 9.42 -22.18 0.41
N GLY A 312 8.14 -22.27 0.76
CA GLY A 312 7.13 -23.03 0.03
C GLY A 312 6.22 -22.17 -0.86
N ARG A 313 4.95 -22.57 -0.95
CA ARG A 313 3.91 -21.79 -1.63
C ARG A 313 2.80 -21.51 -0.64
N SER A 314 2.22 -20.33 -0.74
CA SER A 314 0.98 -20.01 -0.06
C SER A 314 0.01 -19.39 -1.04
N THR A 315 -1.24 -19.38 -0.65
CA THR A 315 -2.37 -19.38 -1.56
C THR A 315 -3.37 -18.52 -0.83
N PHE A 316 -3.57 -17.25 -1.27
CA PHE A 316 -4.37 -16.23 -0.58
C PHE A 316 -5.49 -15.60 -1.45
N THR A 317 -6.56 -15.07 -0.85
CA THR A 317 -7.74 -14.44 -1.45
C THR A 317 -8.01 -13.16 -0.68
N GLY A 318 -8.10 -12.05 -1.40
CA GLY A 318 -8.37 -10.76 -0.82
C GLY A 318 -7.95 -9.63 -1.74
N THR A 319 -8.46 -8.45 -1.42
CA THR A 319 -7.92 -7.20 -1.97
C THR A 319 -6.42 -7.03 -1.61
N SER A 320 -5.96 -7.66 -0.53
CA SER A 320 -4.55 -7.82 -0.18
C SER A 320 -3.70 -8.49 -1.26
N GLN A 321 -4.27 -9.42 -2.04
CA GLN A 321 -3.57 -10.08 -3.14
C GLN A 321 -3.75 -9.31 -4.46
N ALA A 322 -4.82 -8.51 -4.58
CA ALA A 322 -5.01 -7.60 -5.69
C ALA A 322 -3.99 -6.44 -5.70
N ALA A 323 -3.78 -5.79 -4.55
CA ALA A 323 -2.85 -4.65 -4.42
C ALA A 323 -1.42 -4.91 -4.95
N PRO A 324 -0.73 -6.02 -4.62
CA PRO A 324 0.64 -6.26 -5.07
C PRO A 324 0.76 -6.48 -6.58
N HIS A 325 -0.31 -6.87 -7.27
CA HIS A 325 -0.31 -6.90 -8.74
C HIS A 325 -0.12 -5.49 -9.32
N VAL A 326 -0.80 -4.50 -8.74
CA VAL A 326 -0.66 -3.09 -9.15
C VAL A 326 0.73 -2.58 -8.76
N ALA A 327 1.22 -2.88 -7.55
CA ALA A 327 2.57 -2.47 -7.14
C ALA A 327 3.67 -3.06 -8.04
N GLY A 328 3.53 -4.32 -8.47
CA GLY A 328 4.41 -4.94 -9.46
C GLY A 328 4.30 -4.29 -10.84
N ALA A 329 3.10 -3.95 -11.31
CA ALA A 329 2.91 -3.22 -12.56
C ALA A 329 3.56 -1.83 -12.53
N LEU A 330 3.50 -1.14 -11.40
CA LEU A 330 4.21 0.13 -11.19
C LEU A 330 5.73 -0.05 -11.29
N ALA A 331 6.27 -1.18 -10.84
CA ALA A 331 7.70 -1.47 -11.01
C ALA A 331 8.08 -1.69 -12.48
N LEU A 332 7.25 -2.40 -13.24
CA LEU A 332 7.44 -2.58 -14.68
C LEU A 332 7.36 -1.25 -15.43
N LEU A 333 6.38 -0.40 -15.12
CA LEU A 333 6.23 0.93 -15.69
C LEU A 333 7.42 1.84 -15.33
N ALA A 334 7.90 1.78 -14.09
CA ALA A 334 9.05 2.57 -13.64
C ALA A 334 10.37 2.12 -14.30
N GLN A 335 10.52 0.84 -14.62
CA GLN A 335 11.66 0.34 -15.41
C GLN A 335 11.56 0.82 -16.86
N ALA A 336 10.37 0.70 -17.47
CA ALA A 336 10.15 1.08 -18.85
C ALA A 336 10.29 2.59 -19.07
N ARG A 337 9.73 3.38 -18.14
CA ARG A 337 9.51 4.82 -18.25
C ARG A 337 9.76 5.53 -16.91
N PRO A 338 11.03 5.57 -16.45
CA PRO A 338 11.39 6.14 -15.15
C PRO A 338 11.07 7.63 -15.00
N GLU A 339 10.93 8.35 -16.10
CA GLU A 339 10.64 9.78 -16.16
C GLU A 339 9.17 10.14 -15.94
N LEU A 340 8.25 9.16 -15.97
CA LEU A 340 6.82 9.44 -15.81
C LEU A 340 6.51 10.00 -14.42
N PRO A 341 5.85 11.16 -14.32
CA PRO A 341 5.37 11.67 -13.04
C PRO A 341 4.19 10.84 -12.53
N PRO A 342 3.89 10.81 -11.22
CA PRO A 342 2.74 10.11 -10.65
C PRO A 342 1.40 10.31 -11.38
N ALA A 343 1.08 11.55 -11.77
CA ALA A 343 -0.16 11.86 -12.48
C ALA A 343 -0.25 11.20 -13.88
N ALA A 344 0.90 10.95 -14.53
CA ALA A 344 0.98 10.18 -15.76
C ALA A 344 0.56 8.73 -15.54
N ILE A 345 1.05 8.16 -14.45
CA ILE A 345 0.83 6.76 -14.12
C ILE A 345 -0.64 6.54 -13.77
N ASP A 346 -1.26 7.42 -12.98
CA ASP A 346 -2.70 7.34 -12.71
C ASP A 346 -3.52 7.34 -14.01
N MET A 347 -3.16 8.21 -14.97
CA MET A 347 -3.81 8.26 -16.28
C MET A 347 -3.63 6.97 -17.07
N LEU A 348 -2.45 6.35 -17.01
CA LEU A 348 -2.19 5.07 -17.66
C LEU A 348 -3.05 3.97 -17.04
N LEU A 349 -3.10 3.87 -15.71
CA LEU A 349 -3.96 2.89 -15.02
C LEU A 349 -5.44 3.11 -15.37
N ALA A 350 -5.88 4.37 -15.42
CA ALA A 350 -7.26 4.74 -15.75
C ALA A 350 -7.65 4.40 -17.20
N ARG A 351 -6.76 4.64 -18.17
CA ARG A 351 -7.06 4.53 -19.60
C ARG A 351 -6.72 3.19 -20.23
N ALA A 352 -5.70 2.51 -19.70
CA ALA A 352 -5.25 1.25 -20.27
C ALA A 352 -6.03 0.05 -19.74
N GLY A 353 -6.62 0.16 -18.55
CA GLY A 353 -7.34 -0.94 -17.94
C GLY A 353 -8.67 -1.26 -18.63
N ARG A 354 -9.08 -2.52 -18.51
CA ARG A 354 -10.37 -2.99 -19.05
C ARG A 354 -11.51 -2.50 -18.14
N PRO A 355 -12.56 -1.84 -18.65
CA PRO A 355 -13.66 -1.41 -17.78
C PRO A 355 -14.40 -2.62 -17.19
N VAL A 356 -14.54 -2.64 -15.87
CA VAL A 356 -15.29 -3.64 -15.11
C VAL A 356 -16.36 -2.93 -14.30
N ARG A 357 -17.61 -3.41 -14.43
CA ARG A 357 -18.77 -2.91 -13.70
C ARG A 357 -19.00 -3.78 -12.47
N ASP A 358 -19.00 -3.17 -11.29
CA ASP A 358 -19.47 -3.80 -10.07
C ASP A 358 -21.01 -3.90 -10.11
N PRO A 359 -21.58 -5.11 -10.11
CA PRO A 359 -23.03 -5.28 -10.19
C PRO A 359 -23.77 -4.79 -8.94
N ARG A 360 -23.07 -4.66 -7.80
CA ARG A 360 -23.66 -4.33 -6.49
C ARG A 360 -24.04 -2.84 -6.38
N ASN A 361 -23.36 -1.97 -7.11
CA ASN A 361 -23.57 -0.51 -7.05
C ASN A 361 -23.50 0.19 -8.43
N GLY A 362 -23.18 -0.53 -9.51
CA GLY A 362 -23.03 0.01 -10.85
C GLY A 362 -21.75 0.80 -11.12
N LEU A 363 -20.82 0.84 -10.16
CA LEU A 363 -19.52 1.50 -10.29
C LEU A 363 -18.70 0.83 -11.40
N VAL A 364 -18.17 1.64 -12.33
CA VAL A 364 -17.24 1.17 -13.35
C VAL A 364 -15.84 1.68 -13.02
N ARG A 365 -14.88 0.75 -12.92
CA ARG A 365 -13.46 1.05 -12.75
C ARG A 365 -12.62 0.16 -13.66
N PRO A 366 -11.43 0.62 -14.06
CA PRO A 366 -10.51 -0.19 -14.87
C PRO A 366 -10.01 -1.40 -14.06
N ARG A 367 -9.95 -2.57 -14.67
CA ARG A 367 -9.12 -3.70 -14.24
C ARG A 367 -7.73 -3.52 -14.82
N LEU A 368 -6.70 -3.67 -13.98
CA LEU A 368 -5.29 -3.51 -14.32
C LEU A 368 -4.91 -4.25 -15.60
N ASP A 369 -4.37 -3.54 -16.59
CA ASP A 369 -3.82 -4.13 -17.81
C ASP A 369 -2.40 -3.62 -18.03
N VAL A 370 -1.42 -4.41 -17.58
CA VAL A 370 0.00 -4.02 -17.61
C VAL A 370 0.49 -3.85 -19.04
N THR A 371 0.11 -4.76 -19.93
CA THR A 371 0.52 -4.73 -21.34
C THR A 371 -0.03 -3.49 -22.04
N ALA A 372 -1.31 -3.21 -21.87
CA ALA A 372 -1.92 -2.01 -22.44
C ALA A 372 -1.29 -0.73 -21.85
N ALA A 373 -0.98 -0.71 -20.55
CA ALA A 373 -0.34 0.44 -19.91
C ALA A 373 1.06 0.69 -20.47
N LEU A 374 1.88 -0.36 -20.63
CA LEU A 374 3.21 -0.26 -21.23
C LEU A 374 3.14 0.21 -22.68
N ARG A 375 2.24 -0.37 -23.51
CA ARG A 375 2.04 0.05 -24.90
C ARG A 375 1.55 1.51 -25.01
N LEU A 376 0.62 1.91 -24.15
CA LEU A 376 0.10 3.27 -24.13
C LEU A 376 1.18 4.26 -23.68
N SER A 377 2.00 3.88 -22.70
CA SER A 377 3.11 4.72 -22.24
C SER A 377 4.07 5.00 -23.40
N ALA A 378 4.46 3.99 -24.18
CA ALA A 378 5.37 4.12 -25.33
C ALA A 378 4.88 5.11 -26.42
N ARG A 379 3.59 5.44 -26.45
CA ARG A 379 2.97 6.35 -27.44
C ARG A 379 2.75 7.77 -26.91
N TRP A 380 3.24 8.10 -25.72
CA TRP A 380 3.03 9.40 -25.12
C TRP A 380 3.62 10.54 -25.97
N PRO A 381 2.83 11.57 -26.32
CA PRO A 381 3.34 12.70 -27.09
C PRO A 381 4.32 13.52 -26.24
N VAL A 382 5.41 13.95 -26.87
CA VAL A 382 6.35 14.92 -26.28
C VAL A 382 5.73 16.31 -26.38
N VAL A 383 5.55 16.99 -25.25
CA VAL A 383 5.22 18.43 -25.23
C VAL A 383 6.53 19.20 -25.39
N ALA A 384 6.82 19.67 -26.60
CA ALA A 384 7.96 20.54 -26.87
C ALA A 384 7.55 22.02 -26.73
N TRP A 385 8.31 22.80 -25.98
CA TRP A 385 8.22 24.25 -25.95
C TRP A 385 9.52 24.84 -26.48
N LEU A 386 9.42 25.70 -27.50
CA LEU A 386 10.55 26.46 -28.02
C LEU A 386 10.46 27.90 -27.50
N PRO A 387 11.60 28.54 -27.15
CA PRO A 387 11.60 29.94 -26.78
C PRO A 387 11.13 30.80 -27.97
N VAL A 388 10.27 31.79 -27.70
CA VAL A 388 9.88 32.78 -28.70
C VAL A 388 11.06 33.70 -28.96
N VAL A 389 11.82 33.43 -30.03
CA VAL A 389 12.83 34.36 -30.53
C VAL A 389 12.08 35.48 -31.25
N ARG A 390 11.91 36.64 -30.60
CA ARG A 390 11.47 37.85 -31.30
C ARG A 390 12.63 38.34 -32.15
N GLY A 391 12.48 38.28 -33.47
CA GLY A 391 13.40 38.91 -34.41
C GLY A 391 13.52 40.41 -34.13
N LYS A 392 14.72 40.94 -34.31
CA LYS A 392 15.02 42.39 -34.17
C LYS A 392 14.24 43.23 -35.17
#